data_AF-A0A090VR56-F1
#
_entry.id   AF-A0A090VR56-F1
#
_cell.length_a   1.000
_cell.length_b   1.000
_cell.length_c   1.000
_cell.angle_alpha   90.00
_cell.angle_beta   90.00
_cell.angle_gamma   90.00
#
_symmetry.space_group_name_H-M   'P 1'
#
loop_
_entity.id
_entity.type
_entity.pdbx_description
1 polymer ?
#
loop_
_entity_poly.entity_id
_entity_poly.type
_entity_poly.pdbx_seq_one_letter_code
_entity_poly.pdbx_strand_id
1 'polypeptide(L)'
;MPTDDKPFIHKYNGKYYLSWGCFYAMSNNLYGPYNYVDTVIKESSFAKGYDSPTWPNGFLQGRHGSFFEWHNQWYYVYCDISQTGNRYFRDAFLSYVHYKANGEMATISRWRWCW
;
A
#
# COMPACT_ATOMS: atom_id res chain seq x y z
N MET A 1 12.70 12.45 -3.57
CA MET A 1 11.57 11.54 -3.82
C MET A 1 11.56 10.49 -2.72
N PRO A 2 10.40 10.09 -2.19
CA PRO A 2 10.35 9.07 -1.16
C PRO A 2 10.81 7.72 -1.73
N THR A 3 11.78 7.10 -1.06
CA THR A 3 12.36 5.80 -1.43
C THR A 3 11.94 4.76 -0.41
N ASP A 4 11.54 3.59 -0.89
CA ASP A 4 11.29 2.38 -0.11
C ASP A 4 11.59 1.16 -0.98
N ASP A 5 11.64 -0.03 -0.40
CA ASP A 5 11.91 -1.27 -1.14
C ASP A 5 10.64 -1.99 -1.61
N LYS A 6 10.78 -3.24 -2.07
CA LYS A 6 9.70 -4.09 -2.58
C LYS A 6 8.92 -3.46 -3.77
N PRO A 7 9.58 -3.26 -4.93
CA PRO A 7 8.86 -2.87 -6.13
C PRO A 7 7.83 -3.95 -6.51
N PHE A 8 6.68 -3.51 -6.99
CA PHE A 8 5.61 -4.35 -7.48
C PHE A 8 4.86 -3.62 -8.59
N ILE A 9 4.38 -4.36 -9.58
CA ILE A 9 3.60 -3.81 -10.69
C ILE A 9 2.27 -4.53 -10.81
N HIS A 10 1.21 -3.75 -11.02
CA HIS A 10 -0.09 -4.29 -11.41
C HIS A 10 -0.72 -3.44 -12.51
N LYS A 11 -1.73 -4.00 -13.18
CA LYS A 11 -2.49 -3.33 -14.23
C LYS A 11 -3.96 -3.25 -13.81
N TYR A 12 -4.53 -2.05 -13.87
CA TYR A 12 -5.95 -1.81 -13.62
C TYR A 12 -6.51 -0.87 -14.68
N ASN A 13 -7.62 -1.27 -15.31
CA ASN A 13 -8.32 -0.52 -16.35
C ASN A 13 -7.39 0.07 -17.43
N GLY A 14 -6.49 -0.77 -17.96
CA GLY A 14 -5.54 -0.37 -19.01
C GLY A 14 -4.29 0.40 -18.54
N LYS A 15 -4.27 0.91 -17.30
CA LYS A 15 -3.13 1.65 -16.73
C LYS A 15 -2.21 0.72 -15.92
N TYR A 16 -0.92 1.02 -15.94
CA TYR A 16 0.10 0.34 -15.14
C TYR A 16 0.41 1.14 -13.89
N TYR A 17 0.54 0.43 -12.77
CA TYR A 17 0.81 1.00 -11.45
C TYR A 17 2.09 0.37 -10.92
N LEU A 18 3.15 1.18 -10.86
CA LEU A 18 4.41 0.81 -10.21
C LEU A 18 4.33 1.27 -8.75
N SER A 19 4.42 0.32 -7.82
CA SER A 19 4.40 0.60 -6.38
C SER A 19 5.69 0.13 -5.71
N TRP A 20 6.07 0.79 -4.63
CA TRP A 20 7.17 0.41 -3.74
C TRP A 20 6.77 0.81 -2.33
N GLY A 21 6.98 -0.06 -1.34
CA GLY A 21 6.36 0.11 -0.03
C GLY A 21 4.86 0.39 -0.13
N CYS A 22 4.43 1.57 0.34
CA CYS A 22 3.06 2.07 0.18
C CYS A 22 2.90 3.18 -0.88
N PHE A 23 3.97 3.54 -1.58
CA PHE A 23 3.99 4.57 -2.62
C PHE A 23 3.58 3.98 -3.97
N TYR A 24 3.05 4.80 -4.87
CA TYR A 24 2.79 4.39 -6.24
C TYR A 24 2.91 5.51 -7.27
N ALA A 25 3.17 5.08 -8.50
CA ALA A 25 3.22 5.88 -9.70
C ALA A 25 2.42 5.20 -10.82
N MET A 26 1.90 5.99 -11.76
CA MET A 26 1.04 5.51 -12.84
C MET A 26 1.66 5.77 -14.21
N SER A 27 1.42 4.85 -15.15
CA SER A 27 1.76 5.01 -16.56
C SER A 27 0.72 4.37 -17.47
N ASN A 28 0.65 4.84 -18.72
CA ASN A 28 -0.09 4.18 -19.79
C ASN A 28 0.77 3.13 -20.53
N ASN A 29 2.07 3.03 -20.20
CA ASN A 29 3.00 2.08 -20.80
C ASN A 29 3.74 1.29 -19.71
N LEU A 30 3.89 -0.02 -19.90
CA LEU A 30 4.59 -0.92 -18.97
C LEU A 30 6.00 -0.42 -18.64
N TYR A 31 6.70 0.14 -19.63
CA TYR A 31 8.08 0.62 -19.49
C TYR A 31 8.19 2.09 -19.07
N GLY A 32 7.05 2.75 -18.80
CA GLY A 32 7.00 4.15 -18.38
C GLY A 32 6.93 5.15 -19.53
N PRO A 33 7.13 6.45 -19.22
CA PRO A 33 7.49 6.99 -17.92
C PRO A 33 6.36 6.83 -16.89
N TYR A 34 6.73 6.64 -15.62
CA TYR A 34 5.80 6.57 -14.49
C TYR A 34 5.76 7.92 -13.78
N ASN A 35 4.56 8.47 -13.63
CA ASN A 35 4.34 9.72 -12.89
C ASN A 35 3.96 9.37 -11.45
N TYR A 36 4.75 9.82 -10.47
CA TYR A 36 4.43 9.66 -9.06
C TYR A 36 3.04 10.24 -8.78
N VAL A 37 2.24 9.49 -8.01
CA VAL A 37 0.89 9.92 -7.65
C VAL A 37 0.83 10.19 -6.17
N ASP A 38 0.86 9.14 -5.35
CA ASP A 38 0.71 9.29 -3.90
C ASP A 38 1.09 8.01 -3.13
N THR A 39 0.72 7.96 -1.85
CA THR A 39 0.73 6.78 -0.99
C THR A 39 -0.67 6.20 -0.84
N VAL A 40 -0.77 4.88 -0.74
CA VAL A 40 -2.04 4.15 -0.53
C VAL A 40 -2.50 4.21 0.93
N ILE A 41 -1.56 4.46 1.85
CA ILE A 41 -1.79 4.63 3.29
C ILE A 41 -1.58 6.10 3.66
N LYS A 42 -2.42 6.61 4.57
CA LYS A 42 -2.29 7.91 5.24
C LYS A 42 -2.34 7.73 6.75
N GLU A 43 -2.06 8.76 7.52
CA GLU A 43 -2.21 8.73 8.98
C GLU A 43 -3.66 8.40 9.39
N SER A 44 -4.64 8.89 8.64
CA SER A 44 -6.06 8.54 8.83
C SER A 44 -6.41 7.08 8.51
N SER A 45 -5.49 6.31 7.92
CA SER A 45 -5.68 4.87 7.70
C SER A 45 -5.58 4.06 8.99
N PHE A 46 -4.98 4.60 10.05
CA PHE A 46 -4.73 3.88 11.30
C PHE A 46 -5.88 4.06 12.28
N ALA A 47 -6.31 2.95 12.88
CA ALA A 47 -7.23 2.99 14.01
C ALA A 47 -6.49 3.50 15.25
N LYS A 48 -7.17 4.31 16.07
CA LYS A 48 -6.62 4.88 17.31
C LYS A 48 -5.89 3.82 18.13
N GLY A 49 -4.63 4.08 18.49
CA GLY A 49 -3.80 3.16 19.28
C GLY A 49 -2.98 2.17 18.44
N TYR A 50 -3.05 2.24 17.11
CA TYR A 50 -2.17 1.50 16.19
C TYR A 50 -1.25 2.44 15.40
N ASP A 51 -1.03 3.63 15.95
CA ASP A 51 -0.30 4.74 15.33
C ASP A 51 1.23 4.58 15.49
N SER A 52 1.67 3.52 16.18
CA SER A 52 3.08 3.24 16.43
C SER A 52 3.85 3.24 15.10
N PRO A 53 4.87 4.11 14.97
CA PRO A 53 5.53 4.34 13.70
C PRO A 53 6.15 3.04 13.19
N THR A 54 5.94 2.74 11.92
CA THR A 54 6.68 1.67 11.27
C THR A 54 8.14 2.06 11.13
N TRP A 55 9.02 1.08 11.30
CA TRP A 55 10.47 1.26 11.19
C TRP A 55 10.87 1.34 9.69
N PRO A 56 11.89 2.14 9.29
CA PRO A 56 12.74 3.00 10.10
C PRO A 56 12.23 4.45 10.30
N ASN A 57 11.46 5.02 9.37
CA ASN A 57 11.15 6.46 9.38
C ASN A 57 9.65 6.80 9.40
N GLY A 58 8.83 6.02 10.13
CA GLY A 58 7.40 6.30 10.32
C GLY A 58 6.48 5.51 9.40
N PHE A 59 5.18 5.79 9.48
CA PHE A 59 4.09 4.98 8.90
C PHE A 59 4.10 4.84 7.37
N LEU A 60 4.99 5.51 6.65
CA LEU A 60 5.11 5.37 5.20
C LEU A 60 6.18 4.35 4.78
N GLN A 61 7.02 3.88 5.70
CA GLN A 61 8.16 3.02 5.39
C GLN A 61 8.12 1.65 6.04
N GLY A 62 8.87 0.70 5.48
CA GLY A 62 9.09 -0.64 6.05
C GLY A 62 7.98 -1.64 5.76
N ARG A 63 7.00 -1.27 4.93
CA ARG A 63 5.96 -2.18 4.45
C ARG A 63 6.41 -2.84 3.17
N HIS A 64 6.09 -4.11 3.02
CA HIS A 64 6.31 -4.85 1.78
C HIS A 64 4.95 -5.15 1.17
N GLY A 65 4.51 -4.22 0.32
CA GLY A 65 3.19 -4.22 -0.28
C GLY A 65 3.11 -5.01 -1.58
N SER A 66 1.96 -5.59 -1.88
CA SER A 66 1.59 -6.10 -3.21
C SER A 66 0.08 -6.01 -3.41
N PHE A 67 -0.35 -6.02 -4.68
CA PHE A 67 -1.76 -5.85 -5.06
C PHE A 67 -2.25 -7.06 -5.83
N PHE A 68 -3.48 -7.47 -5.58
CA PHE A 68 -4.13 -8.52 -6.35
C PHE A 68 -5.64 -8.32 -6.41
N GLU A 69 -6.25 -8.90 -7.43
CA GLU A 69 -7.70 -8.96 -7.58
C GLU A 69 -8.19 -10.37 -7.22
N TRP A 70 -9.26 -10.44 -6.42
CA TRP A 70 -9.92 -11.69 -6.07
C TRP A 70 -11.43 -11.46 -5.94
N HIS A 71 -12.24 -12.27 -6.63
CA HIS A 71 -13.70 -12.08 -6.74
C HIS A 71 -14.11 -10.64 -7.06
N ASN A 72 -13.50 -10.05 -8.10
CA ASN A 72 -13.82 -8.69 -8.58
C ASN A 72 -13.57 -7.58 -7.53
N GLN A 73 -12.78 -7.87 -6.50
CA GLN A 73 -12.35 -6.93 -5.47
C GLN A 73 -10.83 -6.85 -5.44
N TRP A 74 -10.31 -5.63 -5.39
CA TRP A 74 -8.87 -5.39 -5.27
C TRP A 74 -8.43 -5.35 -3.82
N TYR A 75 -7.25 -5.90 -3.57
CA TYR A 75 -6.66 -5.97 -2.25
C TYR A 75 -5.22 -5.48 -2.28
N TYR A 76 -4.83 -4.83 -1.19
CA TYR A 76 -3.46 -4.52 -0.85
C TYR A 76 -3.04 -5.40 0.31
N VAL A 77 -2.11 -6.32 0.05
CA VAL A 77 -1.49 -7.17 1.07
C VAL A 77 -0.15 -6.58 1.45
N TYR A 78 0.11 -6.43 2.74
CA TYR A 78 1.33 -5.81 3.23
C TYR A 78 1.68 -6.29 4.63
N CYS A 79 2.96 -6.18 4.97
CA CYS A 79 3.41 -6.42 6.33
C CYS A 79 3.37 -5.14 7.18
N ASP A 80 3.13 -5.26 8.49
CA ASP A 80 3.17 -4.16 9.45
C ASP A 80 3.69 -4.65 10.81
N ILE A 81 4.19 -3.74 11.66
CA ILE A 81 4.72 -4.06 13.00
C ILE A 81 3.82 -3.57 14.14
N SER A 82 2.75 -2.86 13.83
CA SER A 82 1.87 -2.21 14.81
C SER A 82 1.09 -3.15 15.73
N GLN A 83 1.04 -4.47 15.48
CA GLN A 83 0.42 -5.43 16.40
C GLN A 83 1.42 -6.11 17.32
N THR A 84 2.55 -6.58 16.78
CA THR A 84 3.58 -7.29 17.56
C THR A 84 4.61 -6.38 18.24
N GLY A 85 4.75 -5.13 17.78
CA GLY A 85 5.70 -4.16 18.32
C GLY A 85 7.18 -4.55 18.12
N ASN A 86 7.47 -5.53 17.26
CA ASN A 86 8.81 -6.07 17.05
C ASN A 86 9.39 -5.61 15.71
N ARG A 87 10.67 -5.23 15.69
CA ARG A 87 11.39 -4.81 14.47
C ARG A 87 11.55 -5.93 13.43
N TYR A 88 11.63 -7.18 13.86
CA TYR A 88 12.03 -8.31 13.03
C TYR A 88 10.86 -9.20 12.60
N PHE A 89 9.81 -9.25 13.40
CA PHE A 89 8.61 -10.03 13.12
C PHE A 89 7.48 -9.09 12.72
N ARG A 90 6.82 -9.39 11.60
CA ARG A 90 5.80 -8.54 11.01
C ARG A 90 4.57 -9.38 10.75
N ASP A 91 3.40 -8.78 10.96
CA ASP A 91 2.12 -9.43 10.71
C ASP A 91 1.68 -9.12 9.28
N ALA A 92 0.92 -10.05 8.67
CA ALA A 92 0.32 -9.84 7.37
C ALA A 92 -1.04 -9.13 7.51
N PHE A 93 -1.22 -8.08 6.73
CA PHE A 93 -2.45 -7.32 6.65
C PHE A 93 -3.02 -7.37 5.25
N LEU A 94 -4.34 -7.29 5.19
CA LEU A 94 -5.09 -7.22 3.95
C LEU A 94 -6.11 -6.08 4.06
N SER A 95 -6.08 -5.18 3.08
CA SER A 95 -7.01 -4.05 3.00
C SER A 95 -7.64 -3.97 1.63
N TYR A 96 -8.91 -3.57 1.58
CA TYR A 96 -9.58 -3.28 0.31
C TYR A 96 -8.95 -2.08 -0.38
N VAL A 97 -8.79 -2.20 -1.70
CA VAL A 97 -8.38 -1.11 -2.58
C VAL A 97 -9.57 -0.73 -3.45
N HIS A 98 -9.84 0.57 -3.51
CA HIS A 98 -10.83 1.14 -4.43
C HIS A 98 -10.12 2.15 -5.32
N TYR A 99 -10.34 2.04 -6.63
CA TYR A 99 -9.85 3.02 -7.58
C TYR A 99 -10.90 4.10 -7.79
N LYS A 100 -10.47 5.36 -7.74
CA LYS A 100 -11.28 6.53 -8.11
C LYS A 100 -11.55 6.51 -9.61
N ALA A 101 -12.51 7.32 -10.07
CA ALA A 101 -12.84 7.45 -11.48
C ALA A 101 -11.65 7.85 -12.38
N ASN A 102 -10.69 8.61 -11.84
CA ASN A 102 -9.46 9.00 -12.57
C ASN A 102 -8.38 7.89 -12.59
N GLY A 103 -8.61 6.78 -11.89
CA GLY A 103 -7.69 5.64 -11.75
C GLY A 103 -6.75 5.75 -10.55
N GLU A 104 -6.73 6.83 -9.79
CA GLU A 104 -5.95 6.87 -8.56
C GLU A 104 -6.51 5.91 -7.50
N MET A 105 -5.66 5.42 -6.60
CA MET A 105 -6.13 4.65 -5.46
C MET A 105 -6.73 5.59 -4.40
N ALA A 106 -7.88 5.20 -3.85
CA ALA A 106 -8.40 5.83 -2.64
C ALA A 106 -7.53 5.43 -1.45
N THR A 107 -7.43 6.31 -0.46
CA THR A 107 -6.79 6.01 0.83
C THR A 107 -7.46 4.78 1.45
N ILE A 108 -6.67 3.78 1.82
CA ILE A 108 -7.21 2.59 2.47
C ILE A 108 -7.57 2.90 3.93
N SER A 109 -8.61 2.26 4.44
CA SER A 109 -8.91 2.23 5.87
C SER A 109 -8.50 0.87 6.43
N ARG A 110 -7.76 0.87 7.54
CA ARG A 110 -7.42 -0.38 8.24
C ARG A 110 -8.53 -0.73 9.22
N TRP A 111 -9.40 -1.66 8.81
CA TRP A 111 -10.29 -2.35 9.73
C TRP A 111 -9.62 -3.63 10.23
N ARG A 112 -9.70 -3.89 11.54
CA ARG A 112 -9.10 -5.06 12.18
C ARG A 112 -9.82 -6.32 11.68
N TRP A 113 -9.24 -6.99 10.70
CA TRP A 113 -9.50 -8.41 10.45
C TRP A 113 -8.48 -9.19 11.29
N CYS A 114 -8.77 -9.36 12.58
CA CYS A 114 -8.14 -10.44 13.34
C CYS A 114 -8.88 -11.72 12.97
N TRP A 115 -8.13 -12.74 12.57
CA TRP A 115 -8.55 -14.12 12.80
C TRP A 115 -8.62 -14.39 14.30
#